data_AF-A0A1X6YL96-F1
#
_entry.id   AF-A0A1X6YL96-F1
#
_cell.length_a   1.000
_cell.length_b   1.000
_cell.length_c   1.000
_cell.angle_alpha   90.00
_cell.angle_beta   90.00
_cell.angle_gamma   90.00
#
_symmetry.space_group_name_H-M   'P 1'
#
loop_
_entity.id
_entity.type
_entity.pdbx_description
1 polymer ?
#
loop_
_entity_poly.entity_id
_entity_poly.type
_entity_poly.pdbx_seq_one_letter_code
_entity_poly.pdbx_strand_id
1 'polypeptide(L)'
;MKTLLLASGLFCAALTIPSLSMGQMAAQQIPTYFDGVISKLTENGYRDARLVDAEARRIVAFDATGSEVSMTIHPRNGSIETWDYVRLLDH
;
A
#
# COMPACT_ATOMS: atom_id res chain seq x y z
N MET A 1 71.23 -7.80 -15.96
CA MET A 1 71.67 -6.40 -15.80
C MET A 1 70.65 -5.68 -14.93
N LYS A 2 71.15 -4.88 -13.97
CA LYS A 2 70.41 -4.04 -13.01
C LYS A 2 69.61 -2.92 -13.70
N THR A 3 68.44 -2.58 -13.14
CA THR A 3 67.85 -1.23 -12.88
C THR A 3 66.37 -1.47 -12.50
N LEU A 4 65.87 -1.36 -11.25
CA LEU A 4 65.80 -0.24 -10.29
C LEU A 4 65.01 0.97 -10.81
N LEU A 5 64.12 1.48 -9.93
CA LEU A 5 63.22 2.64 -10.02
C LEU A 5 61.76 2.25 -10.34
N LEU A 6 60.71 2.77 -9.69
CA LEU A 6 60.55 4.05 -9.00
C LEU A 6 59.33 3.91 -8.06
N ALA A 7 59.51 4.18 -6.76
CA ALA A 7 58.41 4.48 -5.85
C ALA A 7 57.90 5.90 -6.13
N SER A 8 56.59 6.13 -6.02
CA SER A 8 55.87 7.40 -5.76
C SER A 8 54.65 7.51 -6.67
N GLY A 9 53.45 7.58 -6.10
CA GLY A 9 52.28 7.86 -6.92
C GLY A 9 50.95 7.77 -6.19
N LEU A 10 50.70 8.78 -5.35
CA LEU A 10 49.38 9.39 -5.15
C LEU A 10 48.26 8.49 -4.59
N PHE A 11 48.06 8.71 -3.29
CA PHE A 11 46.79 8.76 -2.58
C PHE A 11 45.61 9.18 -3.50
N CYS A 12 44.98 8.22 -4.17
CA CYS A 12 43.70 8.45 -4.84
C CYS A 12 42.64 8.53 -3.74
N ALA A 13 42.30 9.77 -3.39
CA ALA A 13 41.12 10.10 -2.61
C ALA A 13 39.92 9.33 -3.18
N ALA A 14 39.36 8.43 -2.37
CA ALA A 14 38.07 7.83 -2.63
C ALA A 14 37.05 8.97 -2.68
N LEU A 15 36.69 9.42 -3.89
CA LEU A 15 35.49 10.21 -4.10
C LEU A 15 34.32 9.30 -3.77
N THR A 16 33.93 9.30 -2.49
CA THR A 16 32.67 8.76 -2.04
C THR A 16 31.59 9.54 -2.77
N ILE A 17 31.08 8.98 -3.86
CA ILE A 17 29.85 9.44 -4.49
C ILE A 17 28.79 9.29 -3.40
N PRO A 18 28.14 10.37 -2.93
CA PRO A 18 26.89 10.17 -2.21
C PRO A 18 25.91 9.68 -3.28
N SER A 19 25.81 8.37 -3.42
CA SER A 19 24.64 7.74 -4.02
C SER A 19 23.48 8.06 -3.09
N LEU A 20 22.93 9.26 -3.24
CA LEU A 20 21.59 9.59 -2.79
C LEU A 20 20.64 8.75 -3.65
N SER A 21 20.59 7.47 -3.31
CA SER A 21 19.39 6.67 -3.47
C SER A 21 18.33 7.35 -2.61
N MET A 22 17.70 8.39 -3.15
CA MET A 22 16.32 8.71 -2.79
C MET A 22 15.46 7.59 -3.37
N GLY A 23 15.67 6.38 -2.85
CA GLY A 23 14.73 5.30 -2.94
C GLY A 23 13.46 5.81 -2.29
N GLN A 24 12.46 6.03 -3.14
CA GLN A 24 11.04 5.95 -2.84
C GLN A 24 10.76 5.78 -1.34
N MET A 25 10.69 6.90 -0.62
CA MET A 25 9.73 6.97 0.47
C MET A 25 8.36 7.06 -0.20
N ALA A 26 7.91 5.96 -0.80
CA ALA A 26 6.50 5.61 -0.81
C ALA A 26 6.14 5.34 0.66
N ALA A 27 6.13 6.41 1.46
CA ALA A 27 5.41 6.41 2.71
C ALA A 27 4.02 5.91 2.31
N GLN A 28 3.63 4.77 2.89
CA GLN A 28 2.32 4.17 2.76
C GLN A 28 1.24 5.22 3.10
N GLN A 29 0.89 6.08 2.14
CA GLN A 29 -0.36 6.83 2.07
C GLN A 29 -1.44 5.84 1.60
N ILE A 30 -1.61 4.76 2.36
CA ILE A 30 -2.64 3.74 2.11
C ILE A 30 -3.64 3.58 3.28
N PRO A 31 -3.54 4.21 4.47
CA PRO A 31 -4.64 4.14 5.45
C PRO A 31 -5.83 5.10 5.19
N THR A 32 -5.59 6.32 4.71
CA THR A 32 -6.58 7.41 4.85
C THR A 32 -7.85 7.27 4.01
N TYR A 33 -7.78 6.71 2.80
CA TYR A 33 -8.97 6.63 1.95
C TYR A 33 -9.88 5.46 2.34
N PHE A 34 -9.31 4.35 2.80
CA PHE A 34 -10.10 3.21 3.29
C PHE A 34 -10.88 3.59 4.54
N ASP A 35 -10.29 4.37 5.44
CA ASP A 35 -10.99 4.89 6.62
C ASP A 35 -12.22 5.72 6.23
N GLY A 36 -12.10 6.56 5.20
CA GLY A 36 -13.23 7.32 4.65
C GLY A 36 -14.32 6.43 4.03
N VAL A 37 -13.94 5.35 3.35
CA VAL A 37 -14.89 4.37 2.80
C VAL A 37 -15.59 3.61 3.92
N ILE A 38 -14.85 3.16 4.95
CA ILE A 38 -15.38 2.46 6.12
C ILE A 38 -16.37 3.36 6.88
N SER A 39 -16.05 4.65 7.06
CA SER A 39 -16.97 5.63 7.66
C SER A 39 -18.27 5.72 6.87
N LYS A 40 -18.18 5.89 5.54
CA LYS A 40 -19.36 5.97 4.67
C LYS A 40 -20.19 4.69 4.68
N LEU A 41 -19.55 3.52 4.68
CA LEU A 41 -20.27 2.25 4.80
C LEU A 41 -21.06 2.20 6.11
N THR A 42 -20.43 2.60 7.21
CA THR A 42 -21.07 2.68 8.53
C THR A 42 -22.25 3.65 8.56
N GLU A 43 -22.08 4.84 7.96
CA GLU A 43 -23.16 5.83 7.79
C GLU A 43 -24.34 5.31 6.96
N ASN A 44 -24.09 4.37 6.03
CA ASN A 44 -25.11 3.75 5.18
C ASN A 44 -25.68 2.44 5.79
N GLY A 45 -25.40 2.15 7.06
CA GLY A 45 -25.99 1.02 7.78
C GLY A 45 -25.26 -0.31 7.60
N TYR A 46 -24.10 -0.32 6.95
CA TYR A 46 -23.22 -1.48 6.99
C TYR A 46 -22.53 -1.58 8.36
N ARG A 47 -22.33 -2.81 8.83
CA ARG A 47 -21.73 -3.13 10.13
C ARG A 47 -20.40 -3.86 9.95
N ASP A 48 -19.51 -3.74 10.92
CA ASP A 48 -18.20 -4.40 10.99
C ASP A 48 -17.36 -4.26 9.70
N ALA A 49 -17.46 -3.09 9.06
CA ALA A 49 -16.70 -2.76 7.86
C ALA A 49 -15.20 -2.72 8.17
N ARG A 50 -14.42 -3.54 7.48
CA ARG A 50 -12.98 -3.69 7.70
C ARG A 50 -12.23 -3.99 6.42
N LEU A 51 -11.01 -3.44 6.31
CA LEU A 51 -10.07 -3.80 5.26
C LEU A 51 -9.55 -5.23 5.52
N VAL A 52 -9.72 -6.13 4.56
CA VAL A 52 -9.25 -7.52 4.66
C VAL A 52 -8.07 -7.83 3.75
N ASP A 53 -7.87 -7.00 2.71
CA ASP A 53 -6.72 -7.08 1.81
C ASP A 53 -6.41 -5.68 1.26
N ALA A 54 -5.29 -5.10 1.70
CA ALA A 54 -4.87 -3.76 1.28
C ALA A 54 -4.36 -3.73 -0.17
N GLU A 55 -3.74 -4.81 -0.64
CA GLU A 55 -3.17 -4.90 -1.99
C GLU A 55 -4.28 -5.07 -3.03
N ALA A 56 -5.23 -5.96 -2.76
CA ALA A 56 -6.43 -6.16 -3.57
C ALA A 56 -7.51 -5.08 -3.34
N ARG A 57 -7.29 -4.15 -2.39
CA ARG A 57 -8.22 -3.07 -2.00
C ARG A 57 -9.60 -3.60 -1.61
N ARG A 58 -9.61 -4.71 -0.88
CA ARG A 58 -10.82 -5.44 -0.51
C ARG A 58 -11.27 -5.10 0.89
N ILE A 59 -12.50 -4.61 1.00
CA ILE A 59 -13.21 -4.39 2.25
C ILE A 59 -14.30 -5.45 2.39
N VAL A 60 -14.53 -5.93 3.61
CA VAL A 60 -15.69 -6.74 3.96
C VAL A 60 -16.54 -6.00 4.97
N ALA A 61 -17.86 -6.11 4.84
CA ALA A 61 -18.83 -5.55 5.77
C ALA A 61 -20.11 -6.41 5.80
N PHE A 62 -20.95 -6.23 6.81
CA PHE A 62 -22.29 -6.81 6.84
C PHE A 62 -23.32 -5.76 6.45
N ASP A 63 -24.24 -6.11 5.55
CA ASP A 63 -25.34 -5.22 5.20
C ASP A 63 -26.40 -5.14 6.31
N ALA A 64 -27.45 -4.35 6.08
CA ALA A 64 -28.53 -4.18 7.04
C ALA A 64 -29.20 -5.51 7.45
N THR A 65 -29.30 -6.46 6.51
CA THR A 65 -29.90 -7.79 6.69
C THR A 65 -28.98 -8.79 7.40
N GLY A 66 -27.70 -8.43 7.55
CA GLY A 66 -26.67 -9.31 8.11
C GLY A 66 -25.94 -10.15 7.07
N SER A 67 -26.19 -9.95 5.78
CA SER A 67 -25.45 -10.62 4.71
C SER A 67 -24.02 -10.07 4.66
N GLU A 68 -23.04 -10.96 4.52
CA GLU A 68 -21.63 -10.59 4.40
C GLU A 68 -21.31 -10.22 2.95
N VAL A 69 -20.76 -9.03 2.79
CA VAL A 69 -20.47 -8.41 1.50
C VAL A 69 -18.97 -8.16 1.38
N SER A 70 -18.40 -8.51 0.23
CA SER A 70 -17.04 -8.17 -0.16
C SER A 70 -17.06 -7.10 -1.26
N MET A 71 -16.26 -6.05 -1.09
CA MET A 71 -16.16 -4.93 -2.01
C MET A 71 -14.71 -4.68 -2.38
N THR A 72 -14.43 -4.45 -3.67
CA THR A 72 -13.15 -3.90 -4.12
C THR A 72 -13.30 -2.40 -4.35
N ILE A 73 -12.35 -1.63 -3.82
CA ILE A 73 -12.40 -0.16 -3.84
C ILE A 73 -11.43 0.40 -4.88
N HIS A 74 -11.92 1.37 -5.65
CA HIS A 74 -11.13 2.09 -6.64
C HIS A 74 -10.11 3.01 -5.95
N PRO A 75 -8.81 2.91 -6.29
CA PRO A 75 -7.72 3.53 -5.52
C PRO A 75 -7.70 5.06 -5.58
N ARG A 76 -8.33 5.68 -6.58
CA ARG A 76 -8.25 7.15 -6.78
C ARG A 76 -9.36 7.93 -6.06
N ASN A 77 -10.56 7.37 -6.01
CA ASN A 77 -11.78 8.09 -5.62
C ASN A 77 -12.58 7.36 -4.52
N GLY A 78 -12.16 6.16 -4.12
CA GLY A 78 -12.85 5.37 -3.10
C GLY A 78 -14.21 4.82 -3.52
N SER A 79 -14.55 4.83 -4.83
CA SER A 79 -15.78 4.20 -5.31
C SER A 79 -15.66 2.68 -5.27
N ILE A 80 -16.78 1.98 -5.15
CA ILE A 80 -16.82 0.52 -5.25
C ILE A 80 -16.64 0.13 -6.73
N GLU A 81 -15.61 -0.66 -7.05
CA GLU A 81 -15.39 -1.24 -8.38
C GLU A 81 -16.20 -2.52 -8.55
N THR A 82 -16.13 -3.39 -7.55
CA THR A 82 -16.84 -4.67 -7.53
C THR A 82 -17.48 -4.90 -6.18
N TRP A 83 -18.59 -5.63 -6.19
CA TRP A 83 -19.39 -5.95 -5.02
C TRP A 83 -19.95 -7.35 -5.19
N ASP A 84 -19.80 -8.18 -4.17
CA ASP A 84 -20.26 -9.56 -4.16
C ASP A 84 -20.70 -9.99 -2.75
N TYR A 85 -21.65 -10.92 -2.69
CA TYR A 85 -22.07 -11.55 -1.45
C TYR A 85 -21.14 -12.72 -1.12
N VAL A 86 -20.38 -12.58 -0.04
CA VAL A 86 -19.62 -13.69 0.54
C VAL A 86 -20.57 -14.68 1.21
N ARG A 87 -21.62 -14.15 1.85
CA ARG A 87 -22.69 -14.93 2.46
C ARG A 87 -23.99 -14.16 2.38
N LEU A 88 -24.94 -14.70 1.64
CA LEU A 88 -26.31 -14.21 1.61
C LEU A 88 -27.10 -14.83 2.77
N LEU A 89 -27.80 -14.00 3.54
CA LEU A 89 -28.81 -14.48 4.48
C LEU A 89 -30.18 -14.32 3.81
N ASP A 90 -30.79 -15.44 3.45
CA ASP A 90 -32.19 -15.48 3.01
C ASP A 90 -33.09 -15.35 4.26
N HIS A 91 -33.92 -14.31 4.29
CA HIS A 91 -34.96 -14.09 5.30
C HIS A 91 -36.31 -14.61 4.82
#